data_AF-A0A0N8K4Z9-F1
#
_entry.id   AF-A0A0N8K4Z9-F1
#
_cell.length_a   1.000
_cell.length_b   1.000
_cell.length_c   1.000
_cell.angle_alpha   90.00
_cell.angle_beta   90.00
_cell.angle_gamma   90.00
#
_symmetry.space_group_name_H-M   'P 1'
#
loop_
_entity.id
_entity.type
_entity.pdbx_description
1 polymer ?
#
loop_
_entity_poly.entity_id
_entity_poly.type
_entity_poly.pdbx_seq_one_letter_code
_entity_poly.pdbx_strand_id
1 'polypeptide(L)'
;MQRLYGAGFAALFCSVSTIAMADCAPDSIPKGATATCTGTDLDGFKDGSDEITVIVDSGASVFGDDARAIDIDGDDTVLVNAGTIDATGAGKDAVRGGSGFYIYNTGDILGGADGIDARAGGVTVINEGDITAVKRGLHIDDDGGVGGDDNYVENYGSIVSTDNEGIEARDRATIYNYAGALIQGYDDAVQVAEEAFIWNAGTILSTGIPGDPQDAIDIDSGEIFNTATGQIISTLDAAIDFDGSTIASIITNEGLIRGRTGIVVETDPAEGANTAAQTVINAGGTIHALDGPALSLGAGDDQFIDFSGVVIGDGLFGEGEDLLAVEGLDYADPFGGAGAIFDGGADTDTVRFTGFAFDDIAGVSLLPEGFRLNLQNAGGGLEIALADWEIFQFQDPSGQNRYAEYDEAAIRALAVAPVPLPAGMVLMLSGLGLLALRRRR
;
A
#
# COMPACT_ATOMS: atom_id res chain seq x y z
N MET A 1 61.64 59.42 -52.75
CA MET A 1 62.12 59.06 -51.40
C MET A 1 60.92 59.01 -50.48
N GLN A 2 60.63 57.82 -49.95
CA GLN A 2 59.51 57.50 -49.08
C GLN A 2 59.59 58.22 -47.72
N ARG A 3 58.45 58.60 -47.15
CA ARG A 3 58.27 58.70 -45.70
C ARG A 3 56.98 57.98 -45.30
N LEU A 4 57.16 56.95 -44.49
CA LEU A 4 56.11 56.12 -43.87
C LEU A 4 55.28 56.95 -42.88
N TYR A 5 53.96 56.72 -42.87
CA TYR A 5 53.07 57.01 -41.75
C TYR A 5 52.89 55.73 -40.93
N GLY A 6 53.25 55.77 -39.64
CA GLY A 6 52.96 54.70 -38.68
C GLY A 6 51.66 54.99 -37.95
N ALA A 7 50.66 54.11 -38.10
CA ALA A 7 49.45 54.11 -37.31
C ALA A 7 49.62 53.11 -36.15
N GLY A 8 49.56 53.60 -34.91
CA GLY A 8 49.58 52.78 -33.71
C GLY A 8 48.20 52.16 -33.47
N PHE A 9 48.13 50.83 -33.46
CA PHE A 9 46.97 50.06 -33.03
C PHE A 9 46.99 49.97 -31.50
N ALA A 10 46.05 50.62 -30.83
CA ALA A 10 45.79 50.41 -29.40
C ALA A 10 44.89 49.18 -29.26
N ALA A 11 45.44 48.07 -28.78
CA ALA A 11 44.67 46.89 -28.42
C ALA A 11 43.92 47.16 -27.11
N LEU A 12 42.60 47.32 -27.22
CA LEU A 12 41.69 47.38 -26.10
C LEU A 12 41.55 45.95 -25.54
N PHE A 13 42.25 45.65 -24.45
CA PHE A 13 42.02 44.42 -23.69
C PHE A 13 40.67 44.55 -22.98
N CYS A 14 39.64 43.90 -23.51
CA CYS A 14 38.44 43.58 -22.74
C CYS A 14 38.85 42.54 -21.69
N SER A 15 38.96 42.97 -20.43
CA SER A 15 38.92 42.07 -19.29
C SER A 15 37.54 41.41 -19.25
N VAL A 16 37.49 40.15 -19.65
CA VAL A 16 36.32 39.30 -19.44
C VAL A 16 36.26 39.03 -17.95
N SER A 17 35.26 39.57 -17.26
CA SER A 17 34.96 39.15 -15.89
C SER A 17 34.63 37.67 -15.95
N THR A 18 35.50 36.82 -15.39
CA THR A 18 35.11 35.45 -15.03
C THR A 18 33.93 35.60 -14.08
N ILE A 19 32.76 35.11 -14.50
CA ILE A 19 31.62 34.95 -13.59
C ILE A 19 32.17 34.12 -12.42
N ALA A 20 32.13 34.66 -11.20
CA ALA A 20 32.42 33.85 -10.03
C ALA A 20 31.41 32.71 -10.07
N MET A 21 31.89 31.49 -10.27
CA MET A 21 31.04 30.31 -10.19
C MET A 21 30.49 30.30 -8.76
N ALA A 22 29.18 30.28 -8.66
CA ALA A 22 28.49 30.41 -7.40
C ALA A 22 28.50 29.03 -6.75
N ASP A 23 29.60 28.78 -6.05
CA ASP A 23 29.93 27.54 -5.37
C ASP A 23 29.16 27.36 -4.06
N CYS A 24 29.05 26.14 -3.58
CA CYS A 24 28.57 25.83 -2.23
C CYS A 24 29.63 26.21 -1.20
N ALA A 25 29.58 27.45 -0.69
CA ALA A 25 30.63 27.94 0.20
C ALA A 25 30.25 27.83 1.69
N PRO A 26 31.19 27.45 2.58
CA PRO A 26 32.53 26.93 2.28
C PRO A 26 32.49 25.44 1.88
N ASP A 27 33.35 25.00 0.95
CA ASP A 27 33.40 23.60 0.44
C ASP A 27 33.88 22.57 1.48
N SER A 28 34.40 23.05 2.62
CA SER A 28 34.60 22.20 3.79
C SER A 28 34.31 22.99 5.06
N ILE A 29 33.52 22.38 5.93
CA ILE A 29 32.96 23.01 7.11
C ILE A 29 33.21 22.16 8.35
N PRO A 30 33.59 22.78 9.47
CA PRO A 30 33.73 22.04 10.72
C PRO A 30 32.36 21.56 11.22
N LYS A 31 32.36 20.55 12.09
CA LYS A 31 31.19 20.12 12.86
C LYS A 31 30.34 21.29 13.38
N GLY A 32 29.04 21.24 13.16
CA GLY A 32 28.08 22.27 13.57
C GLY A 32 28.01 23.50 12.67
N ALA A 33 28.74 23.54 11.55
CA ALA A 33 28.73 24.66 10.61
C ALA A 33 27.83 24.43 9.41
N THR A 34 27.68 25.47 8.59
CA THR A 34 26.75 25.50 7.46
C THR A 34 27.47 25.91 6.18
N ALA A 35 27.20 25.21 5.09
CA ALA A 35 27.51 25.62 3.72
C ALA A 35 26.23 26.08 3.00
N THR A 36 26.36 27.08 2.13
CA THR A 36 25.22 27.60 1.35
C THR A 36 25.57 27.73 -0.12
N CYS A 37 24.77 27.09 -0.96
CA CYS A 37 24.86 27.14 -2.41
C CYS A 37 23.90 28.22 -2.92
N THR A 38 24.42 29.24 -3.60
CA THR A 38 23.62 30.42 -4.06
C THR A 38 23.56 30.57 -5.57
N GLY A 39 24.17 29.66 -6.32
CA GLY A 39 24.07 29.59 -7.77
C GLY A 39 24.59 28.24 -8.27
N THR A 40 25.35 28.21 -9.35
CA THR A 40 25.80 26.95 -9.96
C THR A 40 27.14 26.46 -9.41
N ASP A 41 27.09 25.32 -8.73
CA ASP A 41 28.22 24.48 -8.32
C ASP A 41 28.30 23.27 -9.28
N LEU A 42 29.46 23.09 -9.93
CA LEU A 42 29.65 22.06 -10.97
C LEU A 42 30.38 20.81 -10.46
N ASP A 43 31.10 20.90 -9.36
CA ASP A 43 31.89 19.80 -8.79
C ASP A 43 31.25 19.18 -7.54
N GLY A 44 30.15 19.78 -7.08
CA GLY A 44 29.29 19.28 -6.03
C GLY A 44 29.85 19.57 -4.64
N PHE A 45 29.04 19.30 -3.62
CA PHE A 45 29.44 19.51 -2.23
C PHE A 45 29.80 18.19 -1.54
N LYS A 46 30.97 18.13 -0.90
CA LYS A 46 31.45 16.90 -0.22
C LYS A 46 32.12 17.21 1.11
N ASP A 47 31.55 16.73 2.21
CA ASP A 47 32.15 16.86 3.54
C ASP A 47 31.67 15.73 4.46
N GLY A 48 32.62 14.99 5.06
CA GLY A 48 32.32 13.85 5.95
C GLY A 48 32.28 14.23 7.43
N SER A 49 32.08 15.51 7.77
CA SER A 49 31.95 15.96 9.15
C SER A 49 30.53 15.75 9.68
N ASP A 50 30.42 15.34 10.95
CA ASP A 50 29.13 15.22 11.62
C ASP A 50 28.47 16.59 11.89
N GLU A 51 27.15 16.59 12.06
CA GLU A 51 26.33 17.74 12.48
C GLU A 51 26.52 18.98 11.58
N ILE A 52 26.75 18.79 10.28
CA ILE A 52 26.84 19.90 9.33
C ILE A 52 25.50 20.17 8.65
N THR A 53 25.33 21.39 8.14
CA THR A 53 24.15 21.78 7.36
C THR A 53 24.54 22.24 5.97
N VAL A 54 23.87 21.75 4.95
CA VAL A 54 23.97 22.24 3.56
C VAL A 54 22.64 22.85 3.16
N ILE A 55 22.68 24.09 2.68
CA ILE A 55 21.51 24.81 2.18
C ILE A 55 21.70 25.09 0.69
N VAL A 56 20.80 24.58 -0.14
CA VAL A 56 20.73 24.89 -1.57
C VAL A 56 19.60 25.90 -1.78
N ASP A 57 19.96 27.15 -2.03
CA ASP A 57 18.98 28.23 -2.19
C ASP A 57 18.13 28.05 -3.46
N SER A 58 16.96 28.68 -3.46
CA SER A 58 16.13 28.74 -4.65
C SER A 58 16.88 29.39 -5.82
N GLY A 59 16.91 28.68 -6.95
CA GLY A 59 17.65 29.09 -8.15
C GLY A 59 19.14 28.70 -8.15
N ALA A 60 19.65 28.09 -7.07
CA ALA A 60 20.94 27.41 -7.07
C ALA A 60 20.83 26.04 -7.76
N SER A 61 21.96 25.55 -8.27
CA SER A 61 22.07 24.23 -8.88
C SER A 61 23.38 23.59 -8.46
N VAL A 62 23.33 22.37 -7.94
CA VAL A 62 24.50 21.58 -7.53
C VAL A 62 24.58 20.36 -8.43
N PHE A 63 25.67 20.22 -9.18
CA PHE A 63 25.85 19.14 -10.15
C PHE A 63 26.86 18.10 -9.66
N GLY A 64 26.59 16.84 -9.98
CA GLY A 64 27.48 15.70 -9.75
C GLY A 64 27.82 15.01 -11.07
N ASP A 65 28.58 15.67 -11.96
CA ASP A 65 28.84 15.16 -13.33
C ASP A 65 29.34 13.69 -13.34
N ASP A 66 30.38 13.40 -12.54
CA ASP A 66 31.00 12.06 -12.45
C ASP A 66 30.87 11.43 -11.04
N ALA A 67 30.15 12.08 -10.13
CA ALA A 67 30.03 11.73 -8.72
C ALA A 67 28.64 12.08 -8.18
N ARG A 68 28.43 11.94 -6.87
CA ARG A 68 27.24 12.51 -6.23
C ARG A 68 27.30 14.03 -6.25
N ALA A 69 26.14 14.68 -6.36
CA ALA A 69 26.04 16.14 -6.30
C ALA A 69 26.23 16.65 -4.86
N ILE A 70 25.66 15.94 -3.87
CA ILE A 70 25.90 16.18 -2.44
C ILE A 70 26.31 14.87 -1.76
N ASP A 71 27.46 14.86 -1.09
CA ASP A 71 27.96 13.73 -0.29
C ASP A 71 28.33 14.24 1.12
N ILE A 72 27.41 14.05 2.07
CA ILE A 72 27.53 14.48 3.47
C ILE A 72 27.34 13.29 4.42
N ASP A 73 28.20 12.29 4.26
CA ASP A 73 28.11 10.96 4.90
C ASP A 73 28.52 10.89 6.38
N GLY A 74 28.74 12.05 7.02
CA GLY A 74 28.82 12.16 8.48
C GLY A 74 27.46 11.95 9.15
N ASP A 75 27.48 11.82 10.48
CA ASP A 75 26.26 11.61 11.27
C ASP A 75 25.54 12.94 11.56
N ASP A 76 24.22 12.87 11.75
CA ASP A 76 23.35 13.99 12.14
C ASP A 76 23.44 15.20 11.19
N THR A 77 23.69 14.96 9.90
CA THR A 77 23.79 16.02 8.89
C THR A 77 22.41 16.51 8.45
N VAL A 78 22.35 17.72 7.91
CA VAL A 78 21.10 18.39 7.50
C VAL A 78 21.23 18.89 6.08
N LEU A 79 20.31 18.53 5.21
CA LEU A 79 20.15 19.09 3.88
C LEU A 79 18.84 19.87 3.77
N VAL A 80 18.92 21.14 3.38
CA VAL A 80 17.77 21.96 3.01
C VAL A 80 17.90 22.31 1.54
N ASN A 81 17.03 21.75 0.70
CA ASN A 81 17.04 22.00 -0.74
C ASN A 81 15.81 22.81 -1.17
N ALA A 82 16.05 23.98 -1.77
CA ALA A 82 15.04 24.75 -2.48
C ALA A 82 15.42 25.02 -3.95
N GLY A 83 16.57 24.51 -4.40
CA GLY A 83 17.10 24.63 -5.75
C GLY A 83 17.04 23.30 -6.50
N THR A 84 18.06 23.04 -7.33
CA THR A 84 18.20 21.79 -8.09
C THR A 84 19.47 21.06 -7.67
N ILE A 85 19.34 19.79 -7.31
CA ILE A 85 20.47 18.87 -7.10
C ILE A 85 20.40 17.83 -8.22
N ASP A 86 21.42 17.79 -9.08
CA ASP A 86 21.41 16.97 -10.30
C ASP A 86 22.68 16.10 -10.37
N ALA A 87 22.48 14.80 -10.21
CA ALA A 87 23.46 13.76 -10.52
C ALA A 87 22.85 12.73 -11.47
N THR A 88 22.27 13.19 -12.59
CA THR A 88 21.63 12.33 -13.60
C THR A 88 22.61 11.42 -14.39
N GLY A 89 23.90 11.49 -14.10
CA GLY A 89 24.89 10.54 -14.61
C GLY A 89 24.52 9.09 -14.24
N ALA A 90 24.68 8.15 -15.19
CA ALA A 90 24.28 6.76 -14.96
C ALA A 90 24.96 6.17 -13.71
N GLY A 91 24.16 5.59 -12.81
CA GLY A 91 24.67 4.95 -11.61
C GLY A 91 25.11 5.93 -10.50
N LYS A 92 24.60 7.16 -10.49
CA LYS A 92 24.98 8.21 -9.53
C LYS A 92 23.83 8.60 -8.64
N ASP A 93 24.08 8.57 -7.34
CA ASP A 93 23.12 9.04 -6.34
C ASP A 93 23.17 10.57 -6.31
N ALA A 94 22.03 11.26 -6.23
CA ALA A 94 22.04 12.72 -6.16
C ALA A 94 22.56 13.22 -4.81
N VAL A 95 22.06 12.61 -3.73
CA VAL A 95 22.40 12.95 -2.35
C VAL A 95 22.82 11.69 -1.59
N ARG A 96 23.87 11.81 -0.78
CA ARG A 96 24.22 10.80 0.23
C ARG A 96 24.40 11.41 1.61
N GLY A 97 23.88 10.71 2.61
CA GLY A 97 23.98 11.08 4.03
C GLY A 97 24.31 9.88 4.94
N GLY A 98 24.67 10.18 6.18
CA GLY A 98 24.95 9.19 7.24
C GLY A 98 23.76 8.91 8.15
N SER A 99 24.03 8.44 9.37
CA SER A 99 22.98 8.18 10.37
C SER A 99 22.33 9.46 10.87
N GLY A 100 21.02 9.43 11.15
CA GLY A 100 20.31 10.62 11.62
C GLY A 100 20.18 11.74 10.58
N PHE A 101 20.42 11.44 9.29
CA PHE A 101 20.37 12.43 8.22
C PHE A 101 18.97 13.03 8.09
N TYR A 102 18.89 14.38 8.09
CA TYR A 102 17.65 15.12 7.94
C TYR A 102 17.61 15.85 6.61
N ILE A 103 16.54 15.67 5.84
CA ILE A 103 16.32 16.32 4.55
C ILE A 103 15.01 17.10 4.58
N TYR A 104 15.05 18.36 4.15
CA TYR A 104 13.88 19.14 3.79
C TYR A 104 14.00 19.60 2.34
N ASN A 105 13.18 19.04 1.46
CA ASN A 105 13.20 19.33 0.02
C ASN A 105 11.95 20.09 -0.40
N THR A 106 12.12 21.29 -0.97
CA THR A 106 11.09 22.04 -1.69
C THR A 106 11.47 22.29 -3.15
N GLY A 107 12.60 21.72 -3.60
CA GLY A 107 13.16 21.86 -4.93
C GLY A 107 13.20 20.53 -5.67
N ASP A 108 14.17 20.39 -6.58
CA ASP A 108 14.37 19.20 -7.40
C ASP A 108 15.60 18.41 -6.91
N ILE A 109 15.44 17.10 -6.78
CA ILE A 109 16.54 16.14 -6.56
C ILE A 109 16.47 15.09 -7.67
N LEU A 110 17.51 15.03 -8.50
CA LEU A 110 17.56 14.22 -9.72
C LEU A 110 18.73 13.21 -9.67
N GLY A 111 18.43 11.94 -9.46
CA GLY A 111 19.41 10.85 -9.35
C GLY A 111 19.49 9.97 -10.61
N GLY A 112 20.70 9.65 -11.05
CA GLY A 112 20.93 8.66 -12.11
C GLY A 112 21.04 7.21 -11.62
N ALA A 113 21.13 7.02 -10.29
CA ALA A 113 20.81 5.79 -9.57
C ALA A 113 19.73 6.14 -8.55
N ASP A 114 20.10 6.56 -7.34
CA ASP A 114 19.16 6.88 -6.27
C ASP A 114 18.98 8.41 -6.12
N GLY A 115 17.80 8.88 -5.74
CA GLY A 115 17.56 10.29 -5.44
C GLY A 115 18.30 10.66 -4.14
N ILE A 116 18.01 9.90 -3.09
CA ILE A 116 18.68 9.99 -1.79
C ILE A 116 19.14 8.59 -1.40
N ASP A 117 20.43 8.43 -1.13
CA ASP A 117 21.06 7.20 -0.63
C ASP A 117 21.59 7.46 0.79
N ALA A 118 20.87 7.01 1.82
CA ALA A 118 21.25 7.19 3.22
C ALA A 118 21.15 5.85 3.94
N ARG A 119 22.18 5.02 3.75
CA ARG A 119 22.25 3.63 4.22
C ARG A 119 22.51 3.52 5.72
N ALA A 120 21.63 4.09 6.50
CA ALA A 120 21.76 4.29 7.92
C ALA A 120 20.39 4.41 8.58
N GLY A 121 20.31 4.18 9.89
CA GLY A 121 19.06 4.32 10.63
C GLY A 121 18.72 5.77 10.98
N GLY A 122 17.43 6.02 11.23
CA GLY A 122 16.93 7.30 11.72
C GLY A 122 16.95 8.44 10.70
N VAL A 123 16.89 8.12 9.40
CA VAL A 123 16.82 9.15 8.35
C VAL A 123 15.43 9.79 8.36
N THR A 124 15.40 11.12 8.29
CA THR A 124 14.16 11.90 8.19
C THR A 124 14.11 12.63 6.86
N VAL A 125 13.12 12.34 6.02
CA VAL A 125 12.87 13.03 4.75
C VAL A 125 11.54 13.75 4.82
N ILE A 126 11.55 15.07 4.61
CA ILE A 126 10.35 15.85 4.37
C ILE A 126 10.42 16.41 2.96
N ASN A 127 9.55 15.94 2.08
CA ASN A 127 9.53 16.29 0.67
C ASN A 127 8.26 17.08 0.30
N GLU A 128 8.42 18.35 -0.02
CA GLU A 128 7.40 19.20 -0.66
C GLU A 128 7.70 19.46 -2.15
N GLY A 129 8.86 19.02 -2.64
CA GLY A 129 9.30 19.18 -4.03
C GLY A 129 9.26 17.86 -4.81
N ASP A 130 10.17 17.75 -5.78
CA ASP A 130 10.29 16.60 -6.66
C ASP A 130 11.59 15.84 -6.38
N ILE A 131 11.49 14.54 -6.10
CA ILE A 131 12.60 13.58 -6.04
C ILE A 131 12.37 12.59 -7.17
N THR A 132 13.25 12.61 -8.16
CA THR A 132 13.19 11.70 -9.31
C THR A 132 14.50 10.97 -9.47
N ALA A 133 14.43 9.67 -9.65
CA ALA A 133 15.61 8.83 -9.79
C ALA A 133 15.40 7.71 -10.79
N VAL A 134 16.50 7.17 -11.31
CA VAL A 134 16.42 6.01 -12.19
C VAL A 134 16.06 4.78 -11.39
N LYS A 135 16.89 4.41 -10.40
CA LYS A 135 16.72 3.24 -9.54
C LYS A 135 15.71 3.50 -8.44
N ARG A 136 16.08 4.19 -7.36
CA ARG A 136 15.19 4.41 -6.22
C ARG A 136 15.02 5.87 -5.91
N GLY A 137 13.79 6.29 -5.60
CA GLY A 137 13.54 7.65 -5.13
C GLY A 137 14.30 7.89 -3.81
N LEU A 138 14.02 7.04 -2.83
CA LEU A 138 14.70 6.98 -1.54
C LEU A 138 15.25 5.58 -1.28
N HIS A 139 16.54 5.46 -1.03
CA HIS A 139 17.20 4.25 -0.55
C HIS A 139 17.76 4.53 0.85
N ILE A 140 16.98 4.17 1.87
CA ILE A 140 17.27 4.47 3.28
C ILE A 140 17.43 3.19 4.12
N ASP A 141 17.76 2.12 3.43
CA ASP A 141 18.02 0.78 3.95
C ASP A 141 19.56 0.57 4.10
N ASP A 142 20.01 -0.32 4.99
CA ASP A 142 21.41 -0.77 5.02
C ASP A 142 21.55 -2.16 4.38
N ASP A 143 22.06 -2.25 3.14
CA ASP A 143 22.51 -3.49 2.47
C ASP A 143 23.23 -4.53 3.38
N GLY A 144 23.85 -4.09 4.49
CA GLY A 144 24.62 -4.90 5.43
C GLY A 144 23.84 -5.68 6.50
N GLY A 145 22.52 -5.53 6.61
CA GLY A 145 21.72 -6.30 7.56
C GLY A 145 21.61 -5.72 8.97
N VAL A 146 22.30 -4.60 9.27
CA VAL A 146 22.43 -4.05 10.64
C VAL A 146 22.41 -2.52 10.61
N GLY A 147 21.29 -1.94 10.20
CA GLY A 147 21.08 -0.50 10.04
C GLY A 147 19.87 -0.24 9.13
N GLY A 148 19.45 1.01 8.98
CA GLY A 148 18.32 1.37 8.10
C GLY A 148 16.95 1.28 8.75
N ASP A 149 16.87 1.11 10.07
CA ASP A 149 15.61 1.11 10.80
C ASP A 149 15.18 2.52 11.22
N ASP A 150 13.92 2.65 11.66
CA ASP A 150 13.37 3.85 12.30
C ASP A 150 13.42 5.10 11.40
N ASN A 151 13.30 4.89 10.09
CA ASN A 151 13.24 5.96 9.11
C ASN A 151 11.87 6.65 9.09
N TYR A 152 11.87 7.94 8.76
CA TYR A 152 10.67 8.77 8.74
C TYR A 152 10.57 9.55 7.43
N VAL A 153 9.47 9.37 6.69
CA VAL A 153 9.22 10.06 5.42
C VAL A 153 7.88 10.79 5.48
N GLU A 154 7.89 12.09 5.22
CA GLU A 154 6.71 12.89 4.90
C GLU A 154 6.78 13.37 3.46
N ASN A 155 5.85 12.91 2.64
CA ASN A 155 5.74 13.31 1.25
C ASN A 155 4.48 14.18 1.03
N TYR A 156 4.71 15.43 0.65
CA TYR A 156 3.72 16.39 0.15
C TYR A 156 3.86 16.63 -1.35
N GLY A 157 5.01 16.26 -1.94
CA GLY A 157 5.33 16.43 -3.36
C GLY A 157 5.35 15.10 -4.12
N SER A 158 6.42 14.87 -4.89
CA SER A 158 6.58 13.68 -5.71
C SER A 158 7.88 12.93 -5.39
N ILE A 159 7.79 11.61 -5.23
CA ILE A 159 8.93 10.69 -5.15
C ILE A 159 8.73 9.65 -6.25
N VAL A 160 9.63 9.59 -7.22
CA VAL A 160 9.47 8.77 -8.43
C VAL A 160 10.76 8.05 -8.76
N SER A 161 10.66 6.74 -8.92
CA SER A 161 11.65 5.92 -9.60
C SER A 161 11.16 5.47 -10.99
N THR A 162 12.08 5.05 -11.85
CA THR A 162 11.78 4.59 -13.22
C THR A 162 12.30 3.20 -13.56
N ASP A 163 13.00 2.55 -12.62
CA ASP A 163 13.63 1.23 -12.79
C ASP A 163 13.48 0.34 -11.54
N ASN A 164 13.37 0.89 -10.33
CA ASN A 164 13.22 0.14 -9.08
C ASN A 164 12.16 0.78 -8.16
N GLU A 165 12.31 0.68 -6.83
CA GLU A 165 11.31 1.11 -5.86
C GLU A 165 11.20 2.63 -5.73
N GLY A 166 10.01 3.13 -5.39
CA GLY A 166 9.86 4.55 -5.04
C GLY A 166 10.59 4.89 -3.75
N ILE A 167 10.34 4.08 -2.71
CA ILE A 167 10.98 4.13 -1.40
C ILE A 167 11.37 2.71 -1.00
N GLU A 168 12.63 2.51 -0.62
CA GLU A 168 13.11 1.29 0.01
C GLU A 168 13.66 1.64 1.40
N ALA A 169 13.08 1.01 2.43
CA ALA A 169 13.47 1.18 3.83
C ALA A 169 13.34 -0.16 4.58
N ARG A 170 13.80 -0.22 5.83
CA ARG A 170 13.70 -1.43 6.66
C ARG A 170 12.67 -1.32 7.78
N ASP A 171 12.93 -2.00 8.88
CA ASP A 171 12.04 -2.13 10.01
C ASP A 171 11.65 -0.77 10.59
N ARG A 172 10.41 -0.68 11.08
CA ARG A 172 9.86 0.49 11.78
C ARG A 172 9.91 1.77 10.94
N ALA A 173 9.95 1.64 9.62
CA ALA A 173 9.79 2.77 8.71
C ALA A 173 8.40 3.41 8.89
N THR A 174 8.38 4.73 9.00
CA THR A 174 7.15 5.54 9.12
C THR A 174 7.00 6.40 7.88
N ILE A 175 5.96 6.20 7.09
CA ILE A 175 5.76 6.87 5.81
C ILE A 175 4.39 7.56 5.79
N TYR A 176 4.39 8.87 5.56
CA TYR A 176 3.20 9.68 5.34
C TYR A 176 3.18 10.19 3.91
N ASN A 177 2.18 9.79 3.14
CA ASN A 177 1.94 10.31 1.79
C ASN A 177 0.69 11.20 1.79
N TYR A 178 0.87 12.52 1.79
CA TYR A 178 -0.22 13.46 1.97
C TYR A 178 -1.12 13.63 0.74
N ALA A 179 -2.29 14.22 0.96
CA ALA A 179 -3.28 14.42 -0.09
C ALA A 179 -2.69 15.20 -1.29
N GLY A 180 -2.78 14.59 -2.47
CA GLY A 180 -2.24 15.14 -3.72
C GLY A 180 -0.76 14.81 -3.98
N ALA A 181 -0.06 14.21 -3.02
CA ALA A 181 1.31 13.73 -3.19
C ALA A 181 1.37 12.41 -3.97
N LEU A 182 2.53 12.12 -4.56
CA LEU A 182 2.80 10.92 -5.35
C LEU A 182 4.04 10.20 -4.80
N ILE A 183 3.90 8.90 -4.54
CA ILE A 183 5.00 7.95 -4.47
C ILE A 183 4.81 6.97 -5.63
N GLN A 184 5.80 6.86 -6.50
CA GLN A 184 5.75 5.97 -7.66
C GLN A 184 7.00 5.10 -7.75
N GLY A 185 6.76 3.81 -7.83
CA GLY A 185 7.73 2.76 -8.15
C GLY A 185 7.64 2.35 -9.62
N TYR A 186 8.76 2.03 -10.24
CA TYR A 186 8.72 1.13 -11.39
C TYR A 186 8.52 -0.29 -10.89
N ASP A 187 9.32 -0.69 -9.90
CA ASP A 187 9.06 -1.86 -9.06
C ASP A 187 8.04 -1.51 -7.98
N ASP A 188 8.28 -1.88 -6.73
CA ASP A 188 7.39 -1.51 -5.65
C ASP A 188 7.35 0.00 -5.45
N ALA A 189 6.18 0.58 -5.24
CA ALA A 189 6.17 2.01 -4.91
C ALA A 189 6.78 2.26 -3.52
N VAL A 190 6.55 1.32 -2.61
CA VAL A 190 7.12 1.29 -1.26
C VAL A 190 7.50 -0.15 -0.94
N GLN A 191 8.75 -0.38 -0.56
CA GLN A 191 9.25 -1.63 -0.01
C GLN A 191 9.77 -1.39 1.41
N VAL A 192 9.22 -2.12 2.38
CA VAL A 192 9.55 -2.00 3.81
C VAL A 192 9.55 -3.36 4.50
N ALA A 193 10.32 -3.49 5.56
CA ALA A 193 10.39 -4.73 6.34
C ALA A 193 9.39 -4.71 7.52
N GLU A 194 9.79 -5.15 8.71
CA GLU A 194 8.87 -5.40 9.82
C GLU A 194 8.43 -4.14 10.59
N GLU A 195 7.23 -4.20 11.19
CA GLU A 195 6.67 -3.14 12.05
C GLU A 195 6.56 -1.75 11.39
N ALA A 196 6.40 -1.68 10.06
CA ALA A 196 6.26 -0.41 9.36
C ALA A 196 4.91 0.28 9.63
N PHE A 197 4.87 1.61 9.50
CA PHE A 197 3.64 2.39 9.55
C PHE A 197 3.51 3.22 8.28
N ILE A 198 2.43 3.02 7.52
CA ILE A 198 2.16 3.73 6.28
C ILE A 198 0.81 4.43 6.39
N TRP A 199 0.80 5.76 6.26
CA TRP A 199 -0.41 6.57 6.18
C TRP A 199 -0.51 7.21 4.80
N ASN A 200 -1.59 6.92 4.07
CA ASN A 200 -1.79 7.38 2.70
C ASN A 200 -3.05 8.21 2.53
N ALA A 201 -2.87 9.43 2.04
CA ALA A 201 -3.92 10.30 1.51
C ALA A 201 -3.68 10.73 0.07
N GLY A 202 -2.49 10.49 -0.46
CA GLY A 202 -2.11 10.73 -1.85
C GLY A 202 -2.23 9.47 -2.72
N THR A 203 -1.32 9.35 -3.68
CA THR A 203 -1.22 8.17 -4.55
C THR A 203 0.08 7.43 -4.26
N ILE A 204 -0.03 6.12 -4.04
CA ILE A 204 1.06 5.14 -4.04
C ILE A 204 0.82 4.25 -5.26
N LEU A 205 1.77 4.24 -6.22
CA LEU A 205 1.58 3.64 -7.53
C LEU A 205 2.81 2.84 -7.97
N SER A 206 2.64 1.54 -8.20
CA SER A 206 3.59 0.76 -8.99
C SER A 206 3.16 0.74 -10.46
N THR A 207 4.13 0.79 -11.37
CA THR A 207 3.89 0.89 -12.81
C THR A 207 4.41 -0.28 -13.64
N GLY A 208 5.56 -0.84 -13.24
CA GLY A 208 6.23 -2.07 -13.70
C GLY A 208 6.14 -2.48 -15.17
N ILE A 209 6.52 -3.73 -15.43
CA ILE A 209 6.24 -4.44 -16.68
C ILE A 209 5.67 -5.83 -16.41
N PRO A 210 4.79 -6.35 -17.28
CA PRO A 210 4.23 -7.68 -17.10
C PRO A 210 5.29 -8.78 -17.01
N GLY A 211 5.19 -9.61 -15.96
CA GLY A 211 6.07 -10.77 -15.75
C GLY A 211 7.15 -10.57 -14.69
N ASP A 212 7.20 -9.39 -14.08
CA ASP A 212 7.85 -9.10 -12.81
C ASP A 212 6.73 -8.88 -11.76
N PRO A 213 6.76 -9.52 -10.59
CA PRO A 213 5.87 -9.18 -9.46
C PRO A 213 6.21 -7.77 -8.99
N GLN A 214 5.24 -6.86 -9.00
CA GLN A 214 5.47 -5.46 -8.63
C GLN A 214 4.21 -4.96 -7.93
N ASP A 215 4.36 -4.56 -6.68
CA ASP A 215 3.28 -4.24 -5.78
C ASP A 215 3.25 -2.75 -5.51
N ALA A 216 2.09 -2.20 -5.15
CA ALA A 216 2.11 -0.80 -4.73
C ALA A 216 2.85 -0.67 -3.39
N ILE A 217 2.68 -1.65 -2.51
CA ILE A 217 3.36 -1.77 -1.23
C ILE A 217 3.78 -3.23 -1.06
N ASP A 218 5.08 -3.45 -0.90
CA ASP A 218 5.69 -4.68 -0.41
C ASP A 218 6.10 -4.47 1.07
N ILE A 219 5.63 -5.33 1.97
CA ILE A 219 5.77 -5.16 3.42
C ILE A 219 5.84 -6.49 4.18
N ASP A 220 6.81 -6.69 5.07
CA ASP A 220 6.80 -7.89 5.93
C ASP A 220 5.67 -7.84 6.97
N SER A 221 5.56 -6.72 7.71
CA SER A 221 4.51 -6.50 8.70
C SER A 221 4.34 -5.03 9.07
N GLY A 222 3.15 -4.67 9.58
CA GLY A 222 2.92 -3.31 10.06
C GLY A 222 1.48 -2.82 10.05
N GLU A 223 1.31 -1.51 10.00
CA GLU A 223 0.01 -0.85 9.93
C GLU A 223 -0.08 0.03 8.68
N ILE A 224 -1.13 -0.16 7.89
CA ILE A 224 -1.44 0.66 6.72
C ILE A 224 -2.78 1.35 6.93
N PHE A 225 -2.78 2.68 6.90
CA PHE A 225 -3.98 3.50 6.92
C PHE A 225 -4.15 4.24 5.59
N ASN A 226 -5.08 3.77 4.76
CA ASN A 226 -5.45 4.41 3.51
C ASN A 226 -6.70 5.27 3.70
N THR A 227 -6.54 6.58 3.72
CA THR A 227 -7.65 7.55 3.94
C THR A 227 -8.62 7.59 2.76
N ALA A 228 -9.77 8.25 2.93
CA ALA A 228 -10.78 8.41 1.89
C ALA A 228 -10.30 9.02 0.55
N THR A 229 -9.18 9.78 0.53
CA THR A 229 -8.59 10.29 -0.72
C THR A 229 -7.42 9.45 -1.22
N GLY A 230 -6.91 8.55 -0.38
CA GLY A 230 -5.77 7.71 -0.66
C GLY A 230 -6.04 6.70 -1.77
N GLN A 231 -5.03 6.50 -2.61
CA GLN A 231 -5.00 5.50 -3.65
C GLN A 231 -3.74 4.65 -3.50
N ILE A 232 -3.91 3.34 -3.40
CA ILE A 232 -2.85 2.34 -3.42
C ILE A 232 -3.12 1.47 -4.65
N ILE A 233 -2.24 1.57 -5.65
CA ILE A 233 -2.49 1.00 -6.98
C ILE A 233 -1.27 0.24 -7.47
N SER A 234 -1.45 -1.05 -7.77
CA SER A 234 -0.58 -1.78 -8.68
C SER A 234 -1.28 -2.00 -10.01
N THR A 235 -0.53 -1.87 -11.10
CA THR A 235 -1.02 -2.13 -12.46
C THR A 235 -0.84 -3.59 -12.89
N LEU A 236 -0.06 -4.38 -12.16
CA LEU A 236 0.46 -5.67 -12.64
C LEU A 236 0.32 -6.80 -11.63
N ASP A 237 0.48 -6.53 -10.33
CA ASP A 237 0.36 -7.53 -9.27
C ASP A 237 -0.53 -7.07 -8.11
N ALA A 238 -0.22 -7.36 -6.86
CA ALA A 238 -1.05 -6.98 -5.72
C ALA A 238 -0.96 -5.48 -5.44
N ALA A 239 -2.04 -4.91 -4.88
CA ALA A 239 -1.93 -3.54 -4.39
C ALA A 239 -1.08 -3.49 -3.11
N ILE A 240 -1.19 -4.53 -2.28
CA ILE A 240 -0.40 -4.72 -1.07
C ILE A 240 -0.03 -6.19 -1.01
N ASP A 241 1.26 -6.48 -0.90
CA ASP A 241 1.81 -7.82 -0.62
C ASP A 241 2.40 -7.83 0.79
N PHE A 242 2.05 -8.87 1.55
CA PHE A 242 2.67 -9.15 2.85
C PHE A 242 3.62 -10.33 2.74
N ASP A 243 4.90 -10.04 2.88
CA ASP A 243 5.96 -11.01 2.91
C ASP A 243 5.93 -11.85 4.22
N GLY A 244 6.86 -12.79 4.31
CA GLY A 244 6.94 -13.74 5.42
C GLY A 244 7.21 -13.10 6.80
N SER A 245 6.18 -13.06 7.66
CA SER A 245 6.35 -12.61 9.05
C SER A 245 5.60 -13.46 10.10
N THR A 246 5.90 -13.18 11.37
CA THR A 246 5.19 -13.68 12.57
C THR A 246 4.56 -12.55 13.38
N ILE A 247 4.63 -11.31 12.88
CA ILE A 247 4.08 -10.11 13.48
C ILE A 247 2.76 -9.78 12.81
N ALA A 248 1.71 -9.62 13.61
CA ALA A 248 0.37 -9.32 13.09
C ALA A 248 0.32 -7.92 12.48
N SER A 249 -0.39 -7.79 11.35
CA SER A 249 -0.54 -6.51 10.64
C SER A 249 -1.99 -6.05 10.57
N ILE A 250 -2.16 -4.76 10.32
CA ILE A 250 -3.49 -4.14 10.22
C ILE A 250 -3.54 -3.23 8.99
N ILE A 251 -4.57 -3.42 8.17
CA ILE A 251 -4.96 -2.47 7.13
C ILE A 251 -6.27 -1.80 7.54
N THR A 252 -6.33 -0.47 7.49
CA THR A 252 -7.60 0.27 7.49
C THR A 252 -7.74 1.03 6.18
N ASN A 253 -8.80 0.74 5.43
CA ASN A 253 -9.07 1.31 4.13
C ASN A 253 -10.37 2.13 4.12
N GLU A 254 -10.24 3.44 3.91
CA GLU A 254 -11.34 4.36 3.56
C GLU A 254 -11.28 4.77 2.08
N GLY A 255 -10.15 4.54 1.41
CA GLY A 255 -9.85 4.99 0.05
C GLY A 255 -9.96 3.89 -1.00
N LEU A 256 -9.08 3.94 -2.01
CA LEU A 256 -8.97 2.91 -3.05
C LEU A 256 -7.72 2.05 -2.82
N ILE A 257 -7.91 0.74 -2.81
CA ILE A 257 -6.88 -0.30 -2.96
C ILE A 257 -7.21 -1.06 -4.25
N ARG A 258 -6.30 -1.08 -5.22
CA ARG A 258 -6.55 -1.74 -6.51
C ARG A 258 -5.28 -2.37 -7.08
N GLY A 259 -5.32 -3.66 -7.32
CA GLY A 259 -4.27 -4.41 -8.01
C GLY A 259 -4.88 -5.49 -8.89
N ARG A 260 -4.05 -6.29 -9.52
CA ARG A 260 -4.45 -7.58 -10.08
C ARG A 260 -5.09 -8.44 -8.98
N THR A 261 -4.42 -8.51 -7.85
CA THR A 261 -4.93 -8.95 -6.54
C THR A 261 -5.10 -7.72 -5.66
N GLY A 262 -6.09 -7.71 -4.77
CA GLY A 262 -6.27 -6.57 -3.85
C GLY A 262 -5.18 -6.56 -2.78
N ILE A 263 -5.27 -7.49 -1.85
CA ILE A 263 -4.30 -7.73 -0.78
C ILE A 263 -3.92 -9.21 -0.83
N VAL A 264 -2.61 -9.49 -0.80
CA VAL A 264 -2.06 -10.84 -0.74
C VAL A 264 -1.11 -10.96 0.44
N VAL A 265 -0.95 -12.19 0.91
CA VAL A 265 -0.10 -12.57 2.04
C VAL A 265 0.65 -13.83 1.60
N GLU A 266 1.96 -13.87 1.83
CA GLU A 266 2.83 -14.95 1.42
C GLU A 266 2.40 -16.29 2.05
N THR A 267 2.22 -17.30 1.20
CA THR A 267 1.77 -18.65 1.58
C THR A 267 2.80 -19.74 1.29
N ASP A 268 3.84 -19.48 0.51
CA ASP A 268 4.87 -20.44 0.15
C ASP A 268 5.81 -20.70 1.34
N PRO A 269 5.80 -21.91 1.92
CA PRO A 269 6.71 -22.25 3.00
C PRO A 269 8.19 -22.26 2.58
N ALA A 270 8.48 -22.30 1.29
CA ALA A 270 9.84 -22.22 0.75
C ALA A 270 10.39 -20.79 0.73
N GLU A 271 9.52 -19.79 0.64
CA GLU A 271 9.86 -18.37 0.56
C GLU A 271 9.69 -17.69 1.93
N GLY A 272 8.88 -18.30 2.82
CA GLY A 272 8.83 -17.95 4.23
C GLY A 272 7.44 -17.62 4.71
N ALA A 273 6.42 -18.39 4.28
CA ALA A 273 4.99 -18.22 4.62
C ALA A 273 4.72 -17.36 5.86
N ASN A 274 3.94 -16.31 5.66
CA ASN A 274 3.44 -15.50 6.75
C ASN A 274 2.47 -16.36 7.57
N THR A 275 2.66 -16.37 8.89
CA THR A 275 1.81 -17.13 9.83
C THR A 275 1.17 -16.22 10.87
N ALA A 276 1.30 -14.91 10.68
CA ALA A 276 0.75 -13.90 11.55
C ALA A 276 -0.67 -13.55 11.13
N ALA A 277 -1.51 -13.23 12.10
CA ALA A 277 -2.85 -12.74 11.83
C ALA A 277 -2.84 -11.40 11.08
N GLN A 278 -3.68 -11.30 10.05
CA GLN A 278 -3.92 -10.12 9.25
C GLN A 278 -5.30 -9.56 9.54
N THR A 279 -5.36 -8.29 9.93
CA THR A 279 -6.65 -7.61 10.14
C THR A 279 -6.88 -6.56 9.06
N VAL A 280 -7.82 -6.82 8.15
CA VAL A 280 -8.22 -5.90 7.09
C VAL A 280 -9.57 -5.27 7.44
N ILE A 281 -9.58 -3.95 7.64
CA ILE A 281 -10.79 -3.16 7.93
C ILE A 281 -11.11 -2.30 6.71
N ASN A 282 -12.15 -2.64 5.96
CA ASN A 282 -12.67 -1.81 4.88
C ASN A 282 -13.72 -0.83 5.43
N ALA A 283 -13.26 0.33 5.88
CA ALA A 283 -14.04 1.39 6.52
C ALA A 283 -14.80 2.27 5.50
N GLY A 284 -15.53 1.63 4.58
CA GLY A 284 -16.27 2.32 3.51
C GLY A 284 -15.44 2.61 2.25
N GLY A 285 -14.20 2.13 2.19
CA GLY A 285 -13.34 2.20 1.02
C GLY A 285 -13.69 1.19 -0.08
N THR A 286 -12.86 1.13 -1.11
CA THR A 286 -12.93 0.16 -2.20
C THR A 286 -11.67 -0.71 -2.22
N ILE A 287 -11.85 -2.03 -2.24
CA ILE A 287 -10.81 -3.03 -2.55
C ILE A 287 -11.23 -3.70 -3.86
N HIS A 288 -10.40 -3.56 -4.90
CA HIS A 288 -10.75 -4.02 -6.24
C HIS A 288 -9.62 -4.84 -6.87
N ALA A 289 -9.86 -6.12 -7.07
CA ALA A 289 -9.02 -7.00 -7.85
C ALA A 289 -9.43 -6.97 -9.33
N LEU A 290 -8.44 -6.85 -10.22
CA LEU A 290 -8.67 -6.79 -11.66
C LEU A 290 -8.81 -8.18 -12.29
N ASP A 291 -8.01 -9.16 -11.86
CA ASP A 291 -7.99 -10.52 -12.44
C ASP A 291 -7.80 -11.63 -11.39
N GLY A 292 -7.55 -11.31 -10.12
CA GLY A 292 -7.34 -12.23 -8.98
C GLY A 292 -8.35 -12.04 -7.83
N PRO A 293 -8.06 -12.58 -6.63
CA PRO A 293 -8.88 -12.35 -5.46
C PRO A 293 -8.73 -10.90 -4.94
N ALA A 294 -9.77 -10.39 -4.30
CA ALA A 294 -9.67 -9.13 -3.55
C ALA A 294 -8.83 -9.31 -2.29
N LEU A 295 -8.92 -10.48 -1.66
CA LEU A 295 -8.20 -10.84 -0.44
C LEU A 295 -7.66 -12.26 -0.59
N SER A 296 -6.39 -12.45 -0.27
CA SER A 296 -5.74 -13.75 -0.10
C SER A 296 -4.90 -13.67 1.18
N LEU A 297 -5.45 -14.11 2.31
CA LEU A 297 -4.91 -13.79 3.65
C LEU A 297 -3.95 -14.85 4.21
N GLY A 298 -3.97 -16.06 3.66
CA GLY A 298 -2.89 -17.01 3.83
C GLY A 298 -3.04 -17.85 5.08
N ALA A 299 -2.09 -17.76 6.01
CA ALA A 299 -2.15 -18.48 7.28
C ALA A 299 -2.14 -17.51 8.46
N GLY A 300 -2.90 -17.82 9.50
CA GLY A 300 -3.08 -16.94 10.66
C GLY A 300 -4.55 -16.85 11.03
N ASP A 301 -4.87 -16.36 12.23
CA ASP A 301 -6.26 -16.11 12.60
C ASP A 301 -6.69 -14.76 12.01
N ASP A 302 -7.04 -14.74 10.72
CA ASP A 302 -7.22 -13.53 9.92
C ASP A 302 -8.63 -12.94 10.08
N GLN A 303 -8.73 -11.63 9.86
CA GLN A 303 -9.98 -10.90 10.00
C GLN A 303 -10.19 -9.95 8.83
N PHE A 304 -11.32 -10.08 8.15
CA PHE A 304 -11.81 -9.07 7.24
C PHE A 304 -13.11 -8.47 7.80
N ILE A 305 -13.09 -7.16 8.07
CA ILE A 305 -14.22 -6.42 8.61
C ILE A 305 -14.61 -5.33 7.61
N ASP A 306 -15.79 -5.45 7.03
CA ASP A 306 -16.31 -4.47 6.08
C ASP A 306 -17.44 -3.63 6.71
N PHE A 307 -17.28 -2.30 6.64
CA PHE A 307 -18.27 -1.30 7.10
C PHE A 307 -18.97 -0.62 5.91
N SER A 308 -19.74 -1.38 5.13
CA SER A 308 -20.39 -0.93 3.89
C SER A 308 -19.42 -0.38 2.84
N GLY A 309 -18.24 -0.99 2.74
CA GLY A 309 -17.30 -0.74 1.66
C GLY A 309 -17.65 -1.50 0.38
N VAL A 310 -16.84 -1.29 -0.66
CA VAL A 310 -16.93 -2.01 -1.93
C VAL A 310 -15.78 -3.01 -2.01
N VAL A 311 -16.13 -4.28 -2.22
CA VAL A 311 -15.17 -5.35 -2.50
C VAL A 311 -15.50 -5.93 -3.87
N ILE A 312 -14.50 -6.02 -4.75
CA ILE A 312 -14.62 -6.63 -6.08
C ILE A 312 -13.53 -7.68 -6.21
N GLY A 313 -13.92 -8.96 -6.19
CA GLY A 313 -13.04 -10.13 -6.19
C GLY A 313 -13.44 -11.14 -5.10
N ASP A 314 -12.84 -12.33 -5.18
CA ASP A 314 -12.95 -13.38 -4.17
C ASP A 314 -12.26 -12.97 -2.84
N GLY A 315 -12.66 -13.59 -1.73
CA GLY A 315 -11.94 -13.51 -0.48
C GLY A 315 -11.50 -14.90 -0.04
N LEU A 316 -10.20 -15.13 0.06
CA LEU A 316 -9.60 -16.41 0.47
C LEU A 316 -8.92 -16.18 1.81
N PHE A 317 -9.39 -16.83 2.87
CA PHE A 317 -8.86 -16.63 4.22
C PHE A 317 -7.72 -17.59 4.50
N GLY A 318 -7.95 -18.92 4.47
CA GLY A 318 -6.88 -19.90 4.30
C GLY A 318 -6.73 -20.86 5.47
N GLU A 319 -5.56 -20.90 6.11
CA GLU A 319 -5.33 -21.72 7.32
C GLU A 319 -5.43 -20.84 8.58
N GLY A 320 -6.15 -21.27 9.62
CA GLY A 320 -6.36 -20.49 10.85
C GLY A 320 -7.82 -20.35 11.24
N GLU A 321 -8.12 -19.81 12.43
CA GLU A 321 -9.51 -19.54 12.82
C GLU A 321 -9.94 -18.14 12.35
N ASP A 322 -10.57 -18.06 11.18
CA ASP A 322 -10.78 -16.81 10.47
C ASP A 322 -12.12 -16.11 10.77
N LEU A 323 -12.17 -14.80 10.52
CA LEU A 323 -13.37 -13.97 10.67
C LEU A 323 -13.67 -13.12 9.44
N LEU A 324 -14.82 -13.39 8.80
CA LEU A 324 -15.48 -12.44 7.91
C LEU A 324 -16.59 -11.69 8.67
N ALA A 325 -16.45 -10.40 8.88
CA ALA A 325 -17.46 -9.55 9.51
C ALA A 325 -18.04 -8.53 8.51
N VAL A 326 -19.35 -8.62 8.30
CA VAL A 326 -20.13 -7.68 7.49
C VAL A 326 -20.93 -6.80 8.45
N GLU A 327 -20.44 -5.57 8.66
CA GLU A 327 -20.93 -4.64 9.69
C GLU A 327 -21.93 -3.60 9.15
N GLY A 328 -22.20 -3.61 7.85
CA GLY A 328 -23.13 -2.73 7.15
C GLY A 328 -24.51 -3.33 6.84
N LEU A 329 -25.43 -2.48 6.37
CA LEU A 329 -26.80 -2.89 5.99
C LEU A 329 -27.11 -2.73 4.50
N ASP A 330 -26.35 -1.93 3.77
CA ASP A 330 -26.58 -1.59 2.37
C ASP A 330 -25.33 -1.90 1.56
N TYR A 331 -25.34 -3.05 0.90
CA TYR A 331 -24.25 -3.55 0.07
C TYR A 331 -24.65 -3.58 -1.39
N ALA A 332 -23.67 -3.34 -2.27
CA ALA A 332 -23.88 -3.60 -3.69
C ALA A 332 -24.09 -5.10 -3.91
N ASP A 333 -25.14 -5.45 -4.65
CA ASP A 333 -25.44 -6.85 -4.95
C ASP A 333 -24.71 -7.34 -6.21
N PRO A 334 -24.03 -8.50 -6.18
CA PRO A 334 -23.61 -9.26 -4.99
C PRO A 334 -22.32 -8.72 -4.34
N PHE A 335 -22.13 -8.99 -3.04
CA PHE A 335 -20.90 -8.71 -2.29
C PHE A 335 -19.71 -9.46 -2.91
N GLY A 336 -18.59 -8.76 -3.11
CA GLY A 336 -17.44 -9.26 -3.90
C GLY A 336 -17.64 -9.12 -5.42
N GLY A 337 -18.83 -8.75 -5.90
CA GLY A 337 -19.12 -8.68 -7.33
C GLY A 337 -19.51 -10.03 -7.95
N ALA A 338 -19.84 -9.99 -9.25
CA ALA A 338 -20.48 -11.12 -9.92
C ALA A 338 -19.55 -12.34 -9.98
N GLY A 339 -19.97 -13.43 -9.33
CA GLY A 339 -19.24 -14.69 -9.31
C GLY A 339 -18.30 -14.86 -8.12
N ALA A 340 -18.09 -13.81 -7.33
CA ALA A 340 -17.19 -13.87 -6.18
C ALA A 340 -17.66 -14.85 -5.10
N ILE A 341 -16.70 -15.49 -4.44
CA ILE A 341 -16.86 -16.40 -3.29
C ILE A 341 -15.93 -15.96 -2.17
N PHE A 342 -16.42 -16.02 -0.94
CA PHE A 342 -15.63 -15.86 0.27
C PHE A 342 -15.45 -17.23 0.93
N ASP A 343 -14.21 -17.68 1.03
CA ASP A 343 -13.82 -19.03 1.42
C ASP A 343 -13.04 -18.97 2.74
N GLY A 344 -13.56 -19.62 3.79
CA GLY A 344 -12.91 -19.66 5.11
C GLY A 344 -11.67 -20.55 5.11
N GLY A 345 -11.76 -21.72 4.47
CA GLY A 345 -10.65 -22.66 4.37
C GLY A 345 -10.87 -23.93 5.19
N ALA A 346 -9.80 -24.54 5.72
CA ALA A 346 -9.86 -25.90 6.25
C ALA A 346 -10.23 -26.00 7.74
N ASP A 347 -10.20 -24.89 8.46
CA ASP A 347 -10.19 -24.83 9.92
C ASP A 347 -11.60 -24.57 10.49
N THR A 348 -11.78 -23.63 11.43
CA THR A 348 -13.10 -23.34 12.01
C THR A 348 -13.37 -21.86 11.98
N ASP A 349 -14.12 -21.47 10.96
CA ASP A 349 -14.20 -20.09 10.56
C ASP A 349 -15.55 -19.48 10.93
N THR A 350 -15.52 -18.18 11.20
CA THR A 350 -16.70 -17.43 11.62
C THR A 350 -17.07 -16.38 10.60
N VAL A 351 -18.30 -16.46 10.08
CA VAL A 351 -18.92 -15.35 9.38
C VAL A 351 -19.92 -14.64 10.29
N ARG A 352 -19.82 -13.32 10.35
CA ARG A 352 -20.62 -12.45 11.21
C ARG A 352 -21.38 -11.43 10.37
N PHE A 353 -22.69 -11.34 10.63
CA PHE A 353 -23.58 -10.35 10.05
C PHE A 353 -24.15 -9.47 11.14
N THR A 354 -23.72 -8.21 11.19
CA THR A 354 -24.29 -7.21 12.08
C THR A 354 -25.41 -6.47 11.35
N GLY A 355 -26.50 -6.23 12.07
CA GLY A 355 -27.70 -5.64 11.51
C GLY A 355 -28.63 -6.64 10.80
N PHE A 356 -28.28 -7.92 10.70
CA PHE A 356 -29.18 -8.96 10.21
C PHE A 356 -29.48 -9.98 11.30
N ALA A 357 -30.77 -10.28 11.49
CA ALA A 357 -31.20 -11.43 12.27
C ALA A 357 -31.21 -12.70 11.40
N PHE A 358 -31.16 -13.88 12.03
CA PHE A 358 -31.30 -15.15 11.30
C PHE A 358 -32.61 -15.25 10.50
N ASP A 359 -33.68 -14.64 11.00
CA ASP A 359 -34.98 -14.58 10.32
C ASP A 359 -34.98 -13.66 9.08
N ASP A 360 -33.93 -12.84 8.88
CA ASP A 360 -33.76 -11.96 7.72
C ASP A 360 -33.16 -12.70 6.50
N ILE A 361 -32.84 -14.00 6.62
CA ILE A 361 -32.43 -14.85 5.49
C ILE A 361 -33.62 -15.03 4.54
N ALA A 362 -33.60 -14.31 3.42
CA ALA A 362 -34.63 -14.35 2.38
C ALA A 362 -34.46 -15.54 1.43
N GLY A 363 -33.24 -16.07 1.29
CA GLY A 363 -32.98 -17.24 0.47
C GLY A 363 -31.60 -17.84 0.65
N VAL A 364 -31.50 -19.14 0.38
CA VAL A 364 -30.24 -19.90 0.34
C VAL A 364 -30.19 -20.67 -0.97
N SER A 365 -29.14 -20.47 -1.76
CA SER A 365 -28.89 -21.23 -2.99
C SER A 365 -27.63 -22.08 -2.82
N LEU A 366 -27.73 -23.39 -3.04
CA LEU A 366 -26.58 -24.28 -2.93
C LEU A 366 -25.64 -24.08 -4.11
N LEU A 367 -24.34 -23.96 -3.82
CA LEU A 367 -23.25 -23.94 -4.79
C LEU A 367 -22.47 -25.26 -4.70
N PRO A 368 -21.67 -25.64 -5.70
CA PRO A 368 -20.83 -26.84 -5.61
C PRO A 368 -19.88 -26.83 -4.41
N GLU A 369 -19.42 -25.63 -4.04
CA GLU A 369 -18.30 -25.39 -3.11
C GLU A 369 -18.81 -24.75 -1.81
N GLY A 370 -20.13 -24.56 -1.67
CA GLY A 370 -20.69 -23.78 -0.57
C GLY A 370 -22.16 -23.43 -0.76
N PHE A 371 -22.53 -22.19 -0.47
CA PHE A 371 -23.86 -21.65 -0.75
C PHE A 371 -23.85 -20.13 -0.87
N ARG A 372 -24.91 -19.60 -1.47
CA ARG A 372 -25.20 -18.17 -1.55
C ARG A 372 -26.31 -17.82 -0.59
N LEU A 373 -26.07 -16.84 0.28
CA LEU A 373 -27.04 -16.24 1.16
C LEU A 373 -27.58 -14.96 0.53
N ASN A 374 -28.90 -14.80 0.62
CA ASN A 374 -29.56 -13.54 0.38
C ASN A 374 -30.23 -13.10 1.69
N LEU A 375 -29.70 -12.03 2.29
CA LEU A 375 -30.25 -11.40 3.48
C LEU A 375 -31.04 -10.15 3.06
N GLN A 376 -32.21 -9.95 3.64
CA GLN A 376 -33.03 -8.77 3.38
C GLN A 376 -33.74 -8.32 4.64
N ASN A 377 -33.54 -7.06 5.02
CA ASN A 377 -34.31 -6.43 6.08
C ASN A 377 -34.80 -5.04 5.64
N ALA A 378 -35.33 -4.25 6.59
CA ALA A 378 -35.81 -2.90 6.31
C ALA A 378 -34.69 -1.87 6.07
N GLY A 379 -33.45 -2.18 6.45
CA GLY A 379 -32.27 -1.34 6.30
C GLY A 379 -31.51 -1.54 4.99
N GLY A 380 -31.66 -2.69 4.34
CA GLY A 380 -31.06 -3.00 3.05
C GLY A 380 -30.99 -4.50 2.77
N GLY A 381 -30.12 -4.89 1.84
CA GLY A 381 -29.91 -6.28 1.42
C GLY A 381 -28.44 -6.61 1.27
N LEU A 382 -28.14 -7.91 1.36
CA LEU A 382 -26.82 -8.47 1.13
C LEU A 382 -26.99 -9.80 0.40
N GLU A 383 -26.41 -9.92 -0.80
CA GLU A 383 -26.16 -11.21 -1.43
C GLU A 383 -24.68 -11.57 -1.35
N ILE A 384 -24.34 -12.68 -0.70
CA ILE A 384 -22.96 -13.16 -0.53
C ILE A 384 -22.85 -14.65 -0.79
N ALA A 385 -21.78 -15.08 -1.44
CA ALA A 385 -21.45 -16.50 -1.59
C ALA A 385 -20.32 -16.88 -0.63
N LEU A 386 -20.51 -18.00 0.04
CA LEU A 386 -19.68 -18.49 1.13
C LEU A 386 -19.32 -19.95 0.87
N ALA A 387 -18.05 -20.29 1.09
CA ALA A 387 -17.49 -21.63 1.07
C ALA A 387 -16.75 -21.87 2.40
N ASP A 388 -16.84 -23.09 2.92
CA ASP A 388 -16.08 -23.54 4.09
C ASP A 388 -16.13 -22.56 5.28
N TRP A 389 -17.35 -22.33 5.81
CA TRP A 389 -17.58 -21.58 7.06
C TRP A 389 -18.42 -22.42 8.02
N GLU A 390 -17.98 -22.56 9.27
CA GLU A 390 -18.62 -23.41 10.27
C GLU A 390 -19.61 -22.63 11.14
N ILE A 391 -19.25 -21.39 11.48
CA ILE A 391 -19.94 -20.59 12.51
C ILE A 391 -20.57 -19.35 11.88
N PHE A 392 -21.88 -19.21 12.06
CA PHE A 392 -22.66 -18.08 11.56
C PHE A 392 -23.21 -17.26 12.72
N GLN A 393 -22.76 -16.01 12.82
CA GLN A 393 -23.17 -15.08 13.86
C GLN A 393 -24.11 -14.01 13.29
N PHE A 394 -25.30 -13.87 13.89
CA PHE A 394 -26.28 -12.86 13.52
C PHE A 394 -26.59 -11.93 14.69
N GLN A 395 -26.61 -10.62 14.44
CA GLN A 395 -27.06 -9.62 15.40
C GLN A 395 -28.07 -8.68 14.75
N ASP A 396 -29.25 -8.56 15.35
CA ASP A 396 -30.30 -7.69 14.82
C ASP A 396 -29.92 -6.18 14.87
N PRO A 397 -30.55 -5.31 14.05
CA PRO A 397 -30.26 -3.87 14.01
C PRO A 397 -30.44 -3.12 15.32
N SER A 398 -31.15 -3.70 16.32
CA SER A 398 -31.32 -3.04 17.60
C SER A 398 -30.02 -3.02 18.41
N GLY A 399 -29.04 -3.86 18.06
CA GLY A 399 -27.72 -3.95 18.70
C GLY A 399 -27.78 -4.33 20.18
N GLN A 400 -28.97 -4.64 20.71
CA GLN A 400 -29.19 -4.91 22.13
C GLN A 400 -28.96 -6.38 22.49
N ASN A 401 -28.96 -7.27 21.50
CA ASN A 401 -28.79 -8.70 21.68
C ASN A 401 -27.33 -9.13 21.41
N ARG A 402 -26.87 -10.15 22.14
CA ARG A 402 -25.64 -10.89 21.79
C ARG A 402 -25.81 -11.57 20.43
N TYR A 403 -24.73 -11.79 19.70
CA TYR A 403 -24.75 -12.60 18.49
C TYR A 403 -25.41 -13.96 18.78
N ALA A 404 -26.39 -14.30 17.96
CA ALA A 404 -26.95 -15.64 17.90
C ALA A 404 -26.09 -16.46 16.93
N GLU A 405 -25.65 -17.62 17.40
CA GLU A 405 -24.72 -18.50 16.69
C GLU A 405 -25.45 -19.70 16.11
N TYR A 406 -25.13 -20.04 14.86
CA TYR A 406 -25.68 -21.16 14.11
C TYR A 406 -24.56 -21.89 13.39
N ASP A 407 -24.75 -23.19 13.17
CA ASP A 407 -23.84 -23.99 12.36
C ASP A 407 -24.23 -23.95 10.87
N GLU A 408 -23.30 -24.36 10.02
CA GLU A 408 -23.51 -24.51 8.58
C GLU A 408 -24.75 -25.38 8.24
N ALA A 409 -25.01 -26.43 9.03
CA ALA A 409 -26.13 -27.33 8.83
C ALA A 409 -27.49 -26.63 9.00
N ALA A 410 -27.60 -25.71 9.97
CA ALA A 410 -28.79 -24.88 10.16
C ALA A 410 -29.05 -23.97 8.96
N ILE A 411 -28.00 -23.41 8.37
CA ILE A 411 -28.09 -22.56 7.17
C ILE A 411 -28.54 -23.38 5.97
N ARG A 412 -27.89 -24.52 5.70
CA ARG A 412 -28.23 -25.39 4.56
C ARG A 412 -29.64 -25.96 4.66
N ALA A 413 -30.17 -26.17 5.86
CA ALA A 413 -31.54 -26.63 6.05
C ALA A 413 -32.60 -25.66 5.48
N LEU A 414 -32.29 -24.38 5.37
CA LEU A 414 -33.18 -23.36 4.79
C LEU A 414 -33.34 -23.50 3.27
N ALA A 415 -32.35 -24.05 2.56
CA ALA A 415 -32.43 -24.30 1.12
C ALA A 415 -33.48 -25.37 0.76
N VAL A 416 -33.84 -26.23 1.73
CA VAL A 416 -34.82 -27.31 1.57
C VAL A 416 -36.15 -26.89 2.19
N ALA A 417 -36.76 -25.81 1.68
CA ALA A 417 -38.13 -25.49 2.08
C ALA A 417 -39.01 -26.74 1.84
N PRO A 418 -39.69 -27.30 2.87
CA PRO A 418 -40.49 -28.49 2.69
C PRO A 418 -41.61 -28.15 1.72
N VAL A 419 -41.56 -28.73 0.51
CA VAL A 419 -42.66 -28.68 -0.45
C VAL A 419 -43.92 -29.09 0.32
N PRO A 420 -44.92 -28.21 0.47
CA PRO A 420 -46.16 -28.60 1.11
C PRO A 420 -46.70 -29.78 0.31
N LEU A 421 -46.72 -30.97 0.90
CA LEU A 421 -47.40 -32.10 0.29
C LEU A 421 -48.78 -31.60 -0.11
N PRO A 422 -49.19 -31.72 -1.39
CA PRO A 422 -50.48 -31.23 -1.81
C PRO A 422 -51.51 -31.81 -0.86
N ALA A 423 -52.31 -30.96 -0.20
CA ALA A 423 -53.35 -31.37 0.73
C ALA A 423 -54.30 -32.45 0.12
N GLY A 424 -54.31 -32.58 -1.21
CA GLY A 424 -54.97 -33.64 -1.96
C GLY A 424 -54.47 -35.07 -1.70
N MET A 425 -53.21 -35.34 -1.33
CA MET A 425 -52.75 -36.72 -1.06
C MET A 425 -53.30 -37.28 0.26
N VAL A 426 -53.39 -36.45 1.31
CA VAL A 426 -54.01 -36.84 2.59
C VAL A 426 -55.53 -37.01 2.44
N LEU A 427 -56.17 -36.22 1.58
CA LEU A 427 -57.59 -36.36 1.21
C LEU A 427 -57.87 -37.60 0.33
N MET A 428 -56.98 -37.97 -0.59
CA MET A 428 -57.16 -39.18 -1.41
C MET A 428 -56.94 -40.48 -0.63
N LEU A 429 -56.00 -40.52 0.31
CA LEU A 429 -55.79 -41.70 1.16
C LEU A 429 -56.95 -41.92 2.15
N SER A 430 -57.52 -40.85 2.70
CA SER A 430 -58.74 -40.93 3.52
C SER A 430 -59.99 -41.29 2.71
N GLY A 431 -60.12 -40.79 1.47
CA GLY A 431 -61.20 -41.14 0.54
C GLY A 431 -61.19 -42.61 0.10
N LEU A 432 -60.01 -43.19 -0.14
CA LEU A 432 -59.86 -44.61 -0.52
C LEU A 432 -60.14 -45.57 0.65
N GLY A 433 -59.79 -45.19 1.89
CA GLY A 433 -60.16 -45.95 3.09
C GLY A 433 -61.67 -46.03 3.31
N LEU A 434 -62.40 -44.95 3.02
CA LEU A 434 -63.87 -44.90 3.10
C LEU A 434 -64.57 -45.70 1.99
N LEU A 435 -63.98 -45.81 0.80
CA LEU A 435 -64.49 -46.65 -0.29
C LEU A 435 -64.26 -48.15 -0.06
N ALA A 436 -63.17 -48.54 0.60
CA ALA A 436 -62.91 -49.93 0.98
C ALA A 436 -63.89 -50.44 2.06
N LEU A 437 -64.34 -49.58 2.97
CA LEU A 437 -65.36 -49.91 3.99
C LEU A 437 -66.78 -50.03 3.42
N ARG A 438 -67.07 -49.39 2.27
CA ARG A 438 -68.39 -49.44 1.63
C ARG A 438 -68.63 -50.71 0.80
N ARG A 439 -67.61 -51.54 0.58
CA ARG A 439 -67.70 -52.82 -0.16
C ARG A 439 -67.88 -54.05 0.75
N ARG A 440 -68.04 -53.85 2.07
CA ARG A 440 -68.21 -54.90 3.10
C ARG A 440 -69.60 -54.94 3.74
N ARG A 441 -70.64 -54.42 3.08
CA ARG A 441 -72.04 -54.63 3.47
C ARG A 441 -72.81 -55.36 2.39
#